data_AF-X1DFS9-F1
#
_entry.id   AF-X1DFS9-F1
#
_cell.length_a   1.000
_cell.length_b   1.000
_cell.length_c   1.000
_cell.angle_alpha   90.00
_cell.angle_beta   90.00
_cell.angle_gamma   90.00
#
_symmetry.space_group_name_H-M   'P 1'
#
loop_
_entity.id
_entity.type
_entity.pdbx_description
1 polymer ?
#
loop_
_entity_poly.entity_id
_entity_poly.type
_entity_poly.pdbx_seq_one_letter_code
_entity_poly.pdbx_strand_id
1 'polypeptide(L)' 'VHKPQETKNIGIYICGCAAGPKNIPYSVSTALAAASKAAALLSHKTIIQELIFLKI' A
#
# COMPACT_ATOMS: atom_id res chain seq x y z
N VAL A 1 2.13 14.59 1.94
CA VAL A 1 0.96 13.73 1.65
C VAL A 1 1.17 12.39 2.35
N HIS A 2 0.40 12.11 3.41
CA HIS A 2 0.55 10.92 4.24
C HIS A 2 0.14 9.66 3.44
N LYS A 3 0.90 8.56 3.52
CA LYS A 3 0.62 7.31 2.80
C LYS A 3 0.21 6.19 3.76
N PRO A 4 -0.98 6.24 4.37
CA PRO A 4 -1.33 5.42 5.53
C PRO A 4 -1.50 3.92 5.23
N GLN A 5 -1.74 3.55 3.96
CA GLN A 5 -1.91 2.15 3.55
C GLN A 5 -0.67 1.57 2.85
N GLU A 6 0.38 2.37 2.63
CA GLU A 6 1.62 1.90 2.01
C GLU A 6 2.61 1.46 3.09
N THR A 7 3.24 0.31 2.87
CA THR A 7 4.37 -0.13 3.69
C THR A 7 5.69 0.39 3.12
N LYS A 8 6.80 0.07 3.78
CA LYS A 8 8.14 0.37 3.28
C LYS A 8 8.45 -0.37 1.97
N ASN A 9 7.79 -1.48 1.73
CA ASN A 9 7.98 -2.33 0.56
C ASN A 9 6.98 -1.93 -0.51
N ILE A 10 7.48 -1.55 -1.68
CA ILE A 10 6.65 -1.24 -2.85
C ILE A 10 5.81 -2.49 -3.21
N GLY A 11 4.55 -2.26 -3.57
CA GLY A 11 3.59 -3.33 -3.88
C GLY A 11 2.97 -4.00 -2.66
N ILE A 12 3.44 -3.73 -1.44
CA ILE A 12 2.85 -4.25 -0.20
C ILE A 12 2.04 -3.14 0.47
N TYR A 13 0.73 -3.39 0.60
CA TYR A 13 -0.23 -2.48 1.23
C TYR A 13 -0.84 -3.13 2.46
N ILE A 14 -1.21 -2.32 3.45
CA ILE A 14 -1.85 -2.76 4.70
C ILE A 14 -3.21 -2.07 4.83
N CYS A 15 -4.21 -2.75 5.41
CA CYS A 15 -5.53 -2.19 5.68
C CYS A 15 -6.21 -2.90 6.85
N GLY A 16 -7.39 -2.43 7.27
CA GLY A 16 -8.15 -3.11 8.34
C GLY A 16 -7.40 -3.15 9.69
N CYS A 17 -7.75 -4.08 10.56
CA CYS A 17 -7.17 -4.19 11.89
C CYS A 17 -5.66 -4.49 11.89
N ALA A 18 -5.10 -4.98 10.79
CA ALA A 18 -3.67 -5.23 10.64
C ALA A 18 -2.83 -3.94 10.72
N ALA A 19 -3.40 -2.80 10.31
CA ALA A 19 -2.75 -1.49 10.43
C ALA A 19 -2.93 -0.84 11.82
N GLY A 20 -3.62 -1.50 12.73
CA GLY A 20 -3.99 -0.98 14.05
C GLY A 20 -5.49 -1.07 14.34
N PRO A 21 -5.89 -0.97 15.62
CA PRO A 21 -7.28 -1.07 16.04
C PRO A 21 -8.14 0.05 15.44
N LYS A 22 -9.26 -0.31 14.82
CA LYS A 22 -10.15 0.62 14.10
C LYS A 22 -11.57 0.05 13.98
N ASN A 23 -12.54 0.92 13.74
CA ASN A 23 -13.95 0.54 13.56
C ASN A 23 -14.21 -0.08 12.19
N ILE A 24 -15.27 -0.89 12.08
CA ILE A 24 -15.69 -1.58 10.84
C ILE A 24 -15.77 -0.65 9.61
N PRO A 25 -16.49 0.48 9.63
CA PRO A 25 -16.59 1.33 8.43
C PRO A 25 -15.24 1.92 8.03
N TYR A 26 -14.37 2.20 9.00
CA TYR A 26 -13.02 2.68 8.74
C TYR A 26 -12.14 1.57 8.16
N SER A 27 -12.26 0.33 8.65
CA SER A 27 -11.60 -0.84 8.05
C SER A 27 -11.97 -0.99 6.58
N VAL A 28 -13.25 -0.93 6.24
CA VAL A 28 -13.73 -1.03 4.84
C VAL A 28 -13.20 0.10 3.98
N SER A 29 -13.25 1.34 4.48
CA SER A 29 -12.69 2.50 3.76
C SER A 29 -11.19 2.35 3.49
N THR A 30 -10.42 1.91 4.49
CA THR A 30 -8.97 1.68 4.33
C THR A 30 -8.66 0.51 3.39
N ALA A 31 -9.49 -0.52 3.36
CA ALA A 31 -9.36 -1.63 2.42
C ALA A 31 -9.57 -1.18 0.98
N LEU A 32 -10.58 -0.34 0.73
CA LEU A 32 -10.81 0.24 -0.60
C LEU A 32 -9.64 1.12 -1.05
N ALA A 33 -9.10 1.92 -0.14
CA ALA A 33 -7.93 2.76 -0.42
C ALA A 33 -6.69 1.91 -0.77
N ALA A 34 -6.45 0.80 -0.07
CA ALA A 34 -5.35 -0.12 -0.38
C ALA A 34 -5.57 -0.81 -1.74
N ALA A 35 -6.79 -1.29 -2.02
CA ALA A 35 -7.13 -1.93 -3.28
C ALA A 35 -6.97 -0.99 -4.48
N SER A 36 -7.41 0.26 -4.36
CA SER A 36 -7.24 1.27 -5.41
C SER A 36 -5.77 1.54 -5.74
N LYS A 37 -4.90 1.58 -4.71
CA LYS A 37 -3.45 1.73 -4.92
C LYS A 37 -2.81 0.52 -5.57
N ALA A 38 -3.19 -0.68 -5.14
CA ALA A 38 -2.72 -1.92 -5.77
C ALA A 38 -3.16 -1.99 -7.24
N ALA A 39 -4.41 -1.64 -7.53
CA ALA A 39 -4.92 -1.57 -8.90
C ALA A 39 -4.19 -0.51 -9.74
N ALA A 40 -3.90 0.67 -9.17
CA ALA A 40 -3.11 1.69 -9.85
C ALA A 40 -1.69 1.21 -10.17
N LEU A 41 -1.04 0.52 -9.23
CA LEU A 41 0.28 -0.08 -9.44
C LEU A 41 0.26 -1.16 -10.54
N LEU A 42 -0.78 -2.01 -10.56
CA LEU A 42 -0.98 -3.03 -11.59
C LEU A 42 -1.39 -2.46 -12.96
N SER A 43 -1.98 -1.26 -13.00
CA SER A 43 -2.33 -0.58 -14.25
C SER A 43 -1.09 -0.20 -15.08
N HIS A 44 0.09 -0.20 -14.47
CA HIS A 44 1.34 0.02 -15.19
C HIS A 44 1.88 -1.30 -15.74
N LYS A 45 2.17 -1.34 -17.04
CA LYS A 45 2.73 -2.52 -17.73
C LYS A 45 4.13 -2.90 -17.21
N THR A 46 4.86 -1.94 -16.67
CA THR A 46 6.21 -2.11 -16.13
C THR A 46 6.33 -1.34 -14.82
N ILE A 47 6.81 -1.99 -13.77
CA ILE A 47 7.10 -1.37 -12.49
C ILE A 47 8.61 -1.14 -12.43
N ILE A 48 9.02 0.12 -12.30
CA ILE A 48 10.42 0.49 -12.11
C ILE A 48 10.66 0.55 -10.60
N GLN A 49 11.38 -0.43 -10.08
CA GLN A 49 11.81 -0.46 -8.69
C GLN A 49 13.30 -0.14 -8.61
N GLU A 50 13.63 0.92 -7.89
CA GLU A 50 15.01 1.33 -7.65
C GLU A 50 15.73 0.24 -6.83
N LEU A 51 16.77 -0.35 -7.40
CA LEU A 51 17.46 -1.50 -6.83
C LEU A 51 18.60 -1.01 -5.92
N ILE A 52 18.26 -0.60 -4.69
CA ILE A 52 19.19 -0.01 -3.71
C ILE A 52 20.19 -1.00 -3.10
N PHE A 53 20.25 -2.24 -3.58
CA PHE A 53 21.20 -3.25 -3.09
C PHE A 53 22.69 -2.86 -3.22
N LEU A 54 23.00 -1.75 -3.91
CA LEU A 54 24.34 -1.18 -4.09
C LEU A 54 24.68 0.03 -3.20
N LYS A 55 23.94 0.27 -2.11
CA LYS A 55 24.33 1.28 -1.10
C LYS A 55 24.83 0.59 0.18
N ILE A 56 25.97 -0.09 0.04
CA ILE A 56 26.85 -0.46 1.15
C ILE A 56 27.60 0.78 1.63
#